data_AF-F2NYQ1-F1
#
_entry.id   AF-F2NYQ1-F1
#
_cell.length_a   1.000
_cell.length_b   1.000
_cell.length_c   1.000
_cell.angle_alpha   90.00
_cell.angle_beta   90.00
_cell.angle_gamma   90.00
#
_symmetry.space_group_name_H-M   'P 1'
#
loop_
_entity.id
_entity.type
_entity.pdbx_description
1 polymer ?
#
loop_
_entity_poly.entity_id
_entity_poly.type
_entity_poly.pdbx_seq_one_letter_code
_entity_poly.pdbx_strand_id
1 'polypeptide(L)' 'MNDHNWGGARKGAGRKVTGRNSTTITITLTKEQADMLRLFASEENKTVSKFIVDKLHLPKTQINKYEKKTPEEKSK' A
#
# COMPACT_ATOMS: atom_id res chain seq x y z
N MET A 1 -36.51 -8.30 29.31
CA MET A 1 -35.15 -8.70 28.91
C MET A 1 -34.98 -8.28 27.46
N ASN A 2 -34.10 -7.32 27.19
CA ASN A 2 -34.02 -6.65 25.90
C ASN A 2 -32.62 -6.90 25.31
N ASP A 3 -32.40 -8.09 24.75
CA ASP A 3 -31.12 -8.51 24.19
C ASP A 3 -30.96 -8.02 22.74
N HIS A 4 -31.04 -6.70 22.54
CA HIS A 4 -30.73 -6.09 21.25
C HIS A 4 -29.21 -5.94 21.09
N ASN A 5 -28.55 -7.03 20.68
CA ASN A 5 -27.12 -7.06 20.39
C ASN A 5 -26.83 -6.63 18.93
N TRP A 6 -27.42 -5.50 18.50
CA TRP A 6 -27.15 -4.87 17.20
C TRP A 6 -26.13 -3.74 17.37
N GLY A 7 -24.94 -3.91 16.80
CA GLY A 7 -23.96 -2.82 16.66
C GLY A 7 -22.52 -3.10 17.13
N GLY A 8 -22.23 -4.25 17.73
CA GLY A 8 -20.86 -4.61 18.13
C GLY A 8 -19.99 -5.07 16.95
N ALA A 9 -18.73 -4.62 16.90
CA ALA A 9 -17.72 -5.17 16.00
C ALA A 9 -17.60 -6.68 16.21
N ARG A 10 -18.15 -7.48 15.29
CA ARG A 10 -18.04 -8.95 15.34
C ARG A 10 -16.58 -9.36 15.22
N LYS A 11 -16.18 -10.48 15.83
CA LYS A 11 -14.85 -11.07 15.61
C LYS A 11 -14.68 -11.35 14.10
N GLY A 12 -13.78 -10.62 13.43
CA GLY A 12 -13.63 -10.63 11.96
C GLY A 12 -14.27 -9.46 11.21
N ALA A 13 -15.03 -8.60 11.89
CA ALA A 13 -15.54 -7.33 11.36
C ALA A 13 -14.44 -6.26 11.47
N GLY A 14 -13.46 -6.36 10.57
CA GLY A 14 -12.39 -5.38 10.44
C GLY A 14 -11.49 -5.74 9.28
N ARG A 15 -10.97 -4.73 8.58
CA ARG A 15 -9.90 -4.96 7.61
C ARG A 15 -8.69 -5.48 8.37
N LYS A 16 -8.19 -6.66 7.98
CA LYS A 16 -6.93 -7.20 8.51
C LYS A 16 -5.87 -6.12 8.43
N VAL A 17 -5.08 -5.93 9.49
CA VAL A 17 -3.97 -4.98 9.52
C VAL A 17 -3.01 -5.37 8.39
N THR A 18 -3.16 -4.71 7.25
CA THR A 18 -2.20 -4.81 6.15
C THR A 18 -0.99 -4.02 6.61
N GLY A 19 0.13 -4.70 6.87
CA GLY A 19 1.40 -4.03 7.17
C GLY A 19 1.68 -2.94 6.14
N ARG A 20 2.27 -1.82 6.58
CA ARG A 20 2.65 -0.73 5.67
C ARG A 20 3.79 -1.24 4.78
N ASN A 21 3.48 -1.55 3.52
CA ASN A 21 4.46 -1.95 2.50
C ASN A 21 5.09 -0.73 1.78
N SER A 22 5.02 0.44 2.39
CA SER A 22 5.47 1.71 1.81
C SER A 22 6.47 2.38 2.75
N THR A 23 7.60 2.79 2.20
CA THR A 23 8.63 3.56 2.90
C THR A 23 8.75 4.94 2.26
N THR A 24 8.88 5.98 3.08
CA THR A 24 9.07 7.35 2.62
C THR A 24 10.56 7.61 2.39
N ILE A 25 10.89 8.26 1.28
CA ILE A 25 12.24 8.75 0.97
C ILE A 25 12.17 10.27 0.84
N THR A 26 13.14 10.97 1.41
CA THR A 26 13.31 12.42 1.27
C THR A 26 14.37 12.69 0.21
N ILE A 27 14.06 13.57 -0.75
CA ILE A 27 14.99 14.00 -1.81
C ILE A 27 15.11 15.51 -1.74
N THR A 28 16.33 16.02 -1.67
CA THR A 28 16.61 17.46 -1.66
C THR A 28 16.94 17.92 -3.08
N LEU A 29 16.18 18.88 -3.60
CA LEU A 29 16.31 19.43 -4.95
C LEU A 29 16.32 20.96 -4.89
N THR A 30 16.82 21.62 -5.92
CA THR A 30 16.59 23.06 -6.09
C THR A 30 15.12 23.32 -6.42
N LYS A 31 14.65 24.56 -6.22
CA LYS A 31 13.26 24.94 -6.53
C LYS A 31 12.91 24.66 -8.00
N GLU A 32 13.78 25.05 -8.92
CA GLU A 32 13.61 24.83 -10.35
C GLU A 32 13.50 23.34 -10.71
N GLN A 33 14.37 22.50 -10.11
CA GLN A 33 14.32 21.05 -10.31
C GLN A 33 13.00 20.46 -9.78
N ALA A 34 12.52 20.92 -8.63
CA ALA A 34 11.26 20.44 -8.05
C ALA A 34 10.04 20.83 -8.92
N ASP A 35 10.04 22.05 -9.47
CA ASP A 35 8.96 22.52 -10.34
C ASP A 35 8.96 21.79 -11.69
N MET A 36 10.13 21.57 -12.30
CA MET A 36 10.27 20.75 -13.51
C MET A 36 9.79 19.32 -13.31
N LEU A 37 10.14 18.70 -12.18
CA LEU A 37 9.73 17.35 -11.83
C LEU A 37 8.20 17.23 -11.65
N ARG A 38 7.56 18.27 -11.09
CA ARG A 38 6.09 18.34 -11.00
C ARG A 38 5.44 18.51 -12.36
N LEU A 39 6.01 19.35 -13.23
CA LEU A 39 5.53 19.56 -14.60
C LEU A 39 5.54 18.24 -15.38
N PHE A 40 6.68 17.54 -15.42
CA PHE A 40 6.79 16.26 -16.13
C PHE A 40 5.86 15.18 -15.58
N ALA A 41 5.67 15.13 -14.25
CA ALA A 41 4.71 14.21 -13.66
C ALA A 41 3.26 14.55 -14.09
N SER A 42 2.92 15.84 -14.19
CA SER A 42 1.59 16.29 -14.63
C SER A 42 1.32 15.99 -16.11
N GLU A 43 2.31 16.18 -16.99
CA GLU A 43 2.20 15.84 -18.42
C GLU A 43 1.94 14.34 -18.65
N GLU A 44 2.52 13.47 -17.81
CA GLU A 44 2.27 12.02 -17.86
C GLU A 44 1.02 11.58 -17.07
N ASN A 45 0.24 12.50 -16.49
CA ASN A 45 -0.90 12.22 -15.59
C ASN A 45 -0.54 11.30 -14.42
N LYS A 46 0.63 11.49 -13.82
CA LYS A 46 1.15 10.67 -12.71
C LYS A 46 1.47 11.51 -11.49
N THR A 47 1.49 10.88 -10.32
CA THR A 47 2.10 11.50 -9.14
C THR A 47 3.61 11.54 -9.31
N VAL A 48 4.27 12.50 -8.65
CA VAL A 48 5.73 12.59 -8.61
C VAL A 48 6.39 11.27 -8.19
N SER A 49 5.85 10.62 -7.16
CA SER A 49 6.35 9.32 -6.68
C SER A 49 6.25 8.23 -7.75
N LYS A 50 5.11 8.15 -8.44
CA LYS A 50 4.85 7.19 -9.52
C LYS A 50 5.78 7.45 -10.71
N PHE A 51 5.95 8.71 -11.07
CA PHE A 51 6.83 9.14 -12.15
C PHE A 51 8.29 8.74 -11.90
N ILE A 52 8.81 9.00 -10.70
CA ILE A 52 10.19 8.62 -10.32
C ILE A 52 10.37 7.09 -10.39
N VAL A 53 9.43 6.32 -9.82
CA VAL A 53 9.47 4.86 -9.83
C VAL A 53 9.48 4.30 -11.26
N ASP A 54 8.62 4.86 -12.12
CA ASP A 54 8.52 4.43 -13.52
C ASP A 54 9.81 4.78 -14.31
N LYS A 55 10.36 5.99 -14.16
CA LYS A 55 11.58 6.42 -14.87
C LYS A 55 12.84 5.68 -14.40
N LEU A 56 12.93 5.35 -13.12
CA LEU A 56 14.02 4.54 -12.56
C LEU A 56 13.85 3.04 -12.82
N HIS A 57 12.79 2.63 -13.51
CA HIS A 57 12.50 1.23 -13.83
C HIS A 57 12.54 0.31 -12.58
N LEU A 58 12.06 0.82 -11.44
CA LEU A 58 12.07 0.04 -10.21
C LEU A 58 11.11 -1.15 -10.34
N PRO A 59 11.50 -2.34 -9.84
CA PRO A 59 10.68 -3.52 -9.95
C PRO A 59 9.34 -3.30 -9.27
N LYS A 60 8.24 -3.58 -9.98
CA LYS A 60 6.91 -3.59 -9.38
C LYS A 60 6.90 -4.70 -8.33
N THR A 61 6.56 -4.37 -7.09
CA THR A 61 6.40 -5.37 -6.03
C THR A 61 5.39 -6.41 -6.48
N GLN A 62 5.85 -7.62 -6.80
CA GLN A 62 4.96 -8.76 -7.00
C GLN A 62 4.36 -9.06 -5.64
N ILE A 63 3.07 -8.75 -5.47
CA ILE A 63 2.34 -9.18 -4.28
C ILE A 63 2.16 -10.68 -4.43
N ASN A 64 3.15 -11.46 -3.98
CA ASN A 64 2.97 -12.88 -3.78
C ASN A 64 1.87 -13.03 -2.74
N LYS A 65 0.66 -13.33 -3.22
CA LYS A 65 -0.43 -13.81 -2.37
C LYS A 65 0.06 -15.14 -1.81
N TYR A 66 0.77 -15.10 -0.68
CA TYR A 66 1.04 -16.32 0.06
C TYR A 66 -0.33 -16.88 0.47
N GLU A 67 -0.70 -17.97 -0.19
CA GLU A 67 -1.84 -18.81 0.20
C GLU A 67 -1.66 -19.15 1.68
N LYS A 68 -2.61 -18.72 2.50
CA LYS A 68 -2.67 -19.17 3.88
C LYS A 68 -3.00 -20.66 3.84
N LYS A 69 -1.98 -21.53 3.95
CA LYS A 69 -2.23 -22.93 4.31
C LYS A 69 -2.79 -22.94 5.73
N THR A 70 -4.04 -23.37 5.86
CA THR A 70 -4.73 -23.60 7.13
C THR A 70 -3.95 -24.65 7.93
N PRO A 71 -3.67 -24.43 9.23
CA PRO A 71 -2.96 -25.39 10.05
C PRO A 71 -3.95 -26.42 10.64
N GLU A 72 -4.38 -27.41 9.87
CA GLU A 72 -5.20 -28.53 10.41
C GLU A 72 -4.67 -29.94 10.10
N GLU A 73 -3.55 -30.10 9.39
CA GLU A 73 -2.95 -31.43 9.17
C GLU A 73 -1.61 -31.61 9.87
N LYS A 74 -1.59 -31.49 11.20
CA LYS A 74 -0.55 -32.12 12.03
C LYS A 74 -1.16 -32.71 13.29
N SER A 75 -1.95 -33.77 13.12
CA SER A 75 -2.09 -34.85 14.10
C SER A 75 -2.34 -36.13 13.33
N LYS A 76 -1.24 -36.77 12.95
CA LYS A 76 -1.17 -38.20 12.66
C LYS A 76 -0.19 -38.78 13.67
#